data_AF-A0A2E8HJU5-F1
#
_entry.id   AF-A0A2E8HJU5-F1
#
_cell.length_a   1.000
_cell.length_b   1.000
_cell.length_c   1.000
_cell.angle_alpha   90.00
_cell.angle_beta   90.00
_cell.angle_gamma   90.00
#
_symmetry.space_group_name_H-M   'P 1'
#
loop_
_entity.id
_entity.type
_entity.pdbx_description
1 polymer ?
#
loop_
_entity_poly.entity_id
_entity_poly.type
_entity_poly.pdbx_seq_one_letter_code
_entity_poly.pdbx_strand_id
1 'polypeptide(L)'
;TSAGEQEIFPTAQAGMSLLVAGELDAARRAGIWMERLWSLQPEVDRRLFAVYSADLGLITEYPEQQKALYVTEKSEPWQHHFNGGIAAAFLAHLYLATGEGNWLALARSYQDFSMTTDECQFQSMQTCKSGWGSGLLYVATGEEKYRAWAARMADWFVGNQLDDGHWEDTKFWNPEPTLSDNIHVTAEFVMHVAHLISFLALPAPADAGR
;
A
#
# COMPACT_ATOMS: atom_id res chain seq x y z
N THR A 1 2.12 19.70 -23.68
CA THR A 1 2.62 18.39 -23.23
C THR A 1 1.46 17.71 -22.55
N SER A 2 0.80 16.74 -23.21
CA SER A 2 -0.29 15.98 -22.58
C SER A 2 0.30 15.26 -21.37
N ALA A 3 -0.10 15.66 -20.18
CA ALA A 3 0.42 15.03 -18.97
C ALA A 3 -0.13 13.60 -18.94
N GLY A 4 0.77 12.62 -19.04
CA GLY A 4 0.41 11.21 -19.01
C GLY A 4 -0.31 10.80 -17.73
N GLU A 5 -0.90 9.61 -17.75
CA GLU A 5 -1.56 9.03 -16.59
C GLU A 5 -0.56 8.79 -15.44
N GLN A 6 -1.04 9.01 -14.23
CA GLN A 6 -0.30 8.86 -12.98
C GLN A 6 -1.08 7.92 -12.08
N GLU A 7 -0.40 6.96 -11.47
CA GLU A 7 -1.03 5.89 -10.69
C GLU A 7 -0.56 5.94 -9.22
N ILE A 8 -1.40 5.45 -8.30
CA ILE A 8 -1.09 5.43 -6.85
C ILE A 8 0.25 4.73 -6.58
N PHE A 9 0.42 3.52 -7.08
CA PHE A 9 1.57 2.67 -6.75
C PHE A 9 2.94 3.28 -7.11
N PRO A 10 3.20 3.66 -8.38
CA PRO A 10 4.47 4.29 -8.73
C PRO A 10 4.64 5.65 -8.04
N THR A 11 3.56 6.40 -7.81
CA THR A 11 3.63 7.68 -7.10
C THR A 11 4.04 7.48 -5.64
N ALA A 12 3.50 6.46 -4.97
CA ALA A 12 3.86 6.09 -3.60
C ALA A 12 5.33 5.67 -3.49
N GLN A 13 5.79 4.78 -4.38
CA GLN A 13 7.17 4.32 -4.40
C GLN A 13 8.15 5.46 -4.71
N ALA A 14 7.82 6.32 -5.66
CA ALA A 14 8.60 7.53 -5.94
C ALA A 14 8.66 8.43 -4.71
N GLY A 15 7.53 8.68 -4.04
CA GLY A 15 7.45 9.46 -2.82
C GLY A 15 8.34 8.90 -1.69
N MET A 16 8.30 7.58 -1.47
CA MET A 16 9.17 6.91 -0.49
C MET A 16 10.65 7.02 -0.87
N SER A 17 10.98 6.84 -2.14
CA SER A 17 12.36 6.97 -2.63
C SER A 17 12.90 8.39 -2.44
N LEU A 18 12.07 9.40 -2.68
CA LEU A 18 12.39 10.80 -2.46
C LEU A 18 12.61 11.10 -0.98
N LEU A 19 11.80 10.53 -0.07
CA LEU A 19 12.03 10.66 1.38
C LEU A 19 13.39 10.09 1.78
N VAL A 20 13.73 8.88 1.32
CA VAL A 20 15.02 8.22 1.61
C VAL A 20 16.20 9.03 1.04
N ALA A 21 16.01 9.66 -0.13
CA ALA A 21 17.02 10.52 -0.75
C ALA A 21 17.15 11.91 -0.08
N GLY A 22 16.31 12.25 0.90
CA GLY A 22 16.29 13.56 1.54
C GLY A 22 15.57 14.65 0.73
N GLU A 23 14.90 14.28 -0.36
CA GLU A 23 14.16 15.17 -1.27
C GLU A 23 12.75 15.47 -0.73
N LEU A 24 12.68 16.04 0.48
CA LEU A 24 11.45 16.18 1.25
C LEU A 24 10.36 17.00 0.52
N ASP A 25 10.73 18.08 -0.15
CA ASP A 25 9.78 18.91 -0.89
C ASP A 25 9.20 18.17 -2.10
N ALA A 26 9.98 17.29 -2.73
CA ALA A 26 9.49 16.45 -3.81
C ALA A 26 8.56 15.35 -3.28
N ALA A 27 8.91 14.74 -2.15
CA ALA A 27 8.02 13.79 -1.46
C ALA A 27 6.69 14.45 -1.07
N ARG A 28 6.70 15.67 -0.52
CA ARG A 28 5.47 16.42 -0.22
C ARG A 28 4.58 16.61 -1.44
N ARG A 29 5.15 16.87 -2.63
CA ARG A 29 4.36 16.97 -3.87
C ARG A 29 3.65 15.65 -4.22
N ALA A 30 4.29 14.51 -3.99
CA ALA A 30 3.62 13.21 -4.14
C ALA A 30 2.49 13.02 -3.10
N GLY A 31 2.68 13.49 -1.87
CA GLY A 31 1.63 13.51 -0.84
C GLY A 31 0.42 14.37 -1.22
N ILE A 32 0.67 15.58 -1.73
CA ILE A 32 -0.38 16.48 -2.24
C ILE A 32 -1.12 15.86 -3.42
N TRP A 33 -0.42 15.13 -4.29
CA TRP A 33 -1.07 14.38 -5.37
C TRP A 33 -2.02 13.31 -4.83
N MET A 34 -1.61 12.54 -3.80
CA MET A 34 -2.48 11.54 -3.19
C MET A 34 -3.68 12.14 -2.45
N GLU A 35 -3.49 13.29 -1.80
CA GLU A 35 -4.57 14.04 -1.15
C GLU A 35 -5.59 14.49 -2.19
N ARG A 36 -5.12 15.03 -3.33
CA ARG A 36 -5.99 15.40 -4.45
C ARG A 36 -6.75 14.19 -4.98
N LEU A 37 -6.06 13.08 -5.28
CA LEU A 37 -6.70 11.86 -5.79
C LEU A 37 -7.78 11.35 -4.83
N TRP A 38 -7.49 11.34 -3.52
CA TRP A 38 -8.44 10.92 -2.49
C TRP A 38 -9.67 11.82 -2.44
N SER A 39 -9.46 13.14 -2.48
CA SER A 39 -10.55 14.14 -2.42
C SER A 39 -11.54 14.05 -3.59
N LEU A 40 -11.11 13.45 -4.70
CA LEU A 40 -11.92 13.28 -5.91
C LEU A 40 -12.69 11.94 -5.94
N GLN A 41 -12.45 11.03 -4.99
CA GLN A 41 -13.08 9.70 -5.00
C GLN A 41 -14.61 9.82 -4.79
N PRO A 42 -15.44 9.29 -5.71
CA PRO A 42 -16.89 9.42 -5.59
C PRO A 42 -17.52 8.39 -4.63
N GLU A 43 -16.91 7.21 -4.48
CA GLU A 43 -17.51 6.05 -3.81
C GLU A 43 -16.46 5.22 -3.02
N VAL A 44 -15.66 5.88 -2.19
CA VAL A 44 -14.51 5.25 -1.52
C VAL A 44 -14.88 4.08 -0.59
N ASP A 45 -16.13 4.05 -0.11
CA ASP A 45 -16.65 2.92 0.66
C ASP A 45 -16.77 1.63 -0.16
N ARG A 46 -16.81 1.74 -1.50
CA ARG A 46 -17.05 0.64 -2.45
C ARG A 46 -15.85 0.37 -3.35
N ARG A 47 -15.10 1.40 -3.76
CA ARG A 47 -14.00 1.28 -4.72
C ARG A 47 -12.99 2.41 -4.60
N LEU A 48 -11.78 2.14 -5.07
CA LEU A 48 -10.70 3.13 -5.15
C LEU A 48 -10.23 3.23 -6.60
N PHE A 49 -10.43 4.40 -7.21
CA PHE A 49 -9.83 4.72 -8.51
C PHE A 49 -8.37 5.14 -8.30
N ALA A 50 -7.46 4.50 -9.01
CA ALA A 50 -6.02 4.62 -8.77
C ALA A 50 -5.30 5.60 -9.69
N VAL A 51 -5.99 6.13 -10.71
CA VAL A 51 -5.35 6.84 -11.84
C VAL A 51 -5.86 8.26 -11.98
N TYR A 52 -4.92 9.18 -12.20
CA TYR A 52 -5.17 10.60 -12.45
C TYR A 52 -4.47 11.06 -13.73
N SER A 53 -5.13 11.94 -14.47
CA SER A 53 -4.52 12.72 -15.55
C SER A 53 -4.66 14.22 -15.24
N ALA A 54 -3.66 15.03 -15.59
CA ALA A 54 -3.80 16.48 -15.42
C ALA A 54 -4.87 17.08 -16.34
N ASP A 55 -5.17 16.43 -17.47
CA ASP A 55 -6.13 16.91 -18.45
C ASP A 55 -7.57 16.46 -18.11
N LEU A 56 -7.73 15.26 -17.54
CA LEU A 56 -9.04 14.64 -17.28
C LEU A 56 -9.44 14.59 -15.79
N GLY A 57 -8.48 14.80 -14.88
CA GLY A 57 -8.70 14.61 -13.45
C GLY A 57 -8.65 13.13 -13.06
N LEU A 58 -9.50 12.73 -12.10
CA LEU A 58 -9.63 11.33 -11.69
C LEU A 58 -10.22 10.51 -12.85
N ILE A 59 -9.56 9.42 -13.22
CA ILE A 59 -10.03 8.57 -14.32
C ILE A 59 -11.02 7.55 -13.80
N THR A 60 -12.30 7.74 -14.15
CA THR A 60 -13.41 6.81 -13.81
C THR A 60 -13.97 6.08 -15.02
N GLU A 61 -13.58 6.49 -16.23
CA GLU A 61 -13.90 5.84 -17.50
C GLU A 61 -12.62 5.27 -18.10
N TYR A 62 -12.59 3.95 -18.30
CA TYR A 62 -11.39 3.23 -18.76
C TYR A 62 -11.77 2.01 -19.59
N PRO A 63 -10.84 1.47 -20.40
CA PRO A 63 -11.04 0.22 -21.10
C PRO A 63 -11.24 -0.94 -20.11
N GLU A 64 -12.30 -1.75 -20.29
CA GLU A 64 -12.61 -2.87 -19.38
C GLU A 64 -11.46 -3.88 -19.27
N GLN A 65 -10.69 -4.08 -20.35
CA GLN A 65 -9.52 -4.97 -20.35
C GLN A 65 -8.40 -4.50 -19.43
N GLN A 66 -8.41 -3.22 -19.02
CA GLN A 66 -7.42 -2.62 -18.14
C GLN A 66 -8.00 -2.28 -16.76
N LYS A 67 -9.23 -2.73 -16.45
CA LYS A 67 -9.94 -2.39 -15.21
C LYS A 67 -9.09 -2.48 -13.95
N ALA A 68 -8.27 -3.53 -13.81
CA ALA A 68 -7.41 -3.75 -12.64
C ALA A 68 -6.37 -2.64 -12.41
N LEU A 69 -5.94 -1.95 -13.49
CA LEU A 69 -5.06 -0.79 -13.40
C LEU A 69 -5.78 0.43 -12.81
N TYR A 70 -7.03 0.64 -13.22
CA TYR A 70 -7.75 1.87 -12.95
C TYR A 70 -8.55 1.86 -11.66
N VAL A 71 -9.12 0.72 -11.26
CA VAL A 71 -10.00 0.64 -10.10
C VAL A 71 -9.72 -0.61 -9.27
N THR A 72 -9.80 -0.46 -7.96
CA THR A 72 -9.89 -1.57 -7.01
C THR A 72 -11.31 -1.61 -6.47
N GLU A 73 -12.09 -2.63 -6.84
CA GLU A 73 -13.41 -2.87 -6.26
C GLU A 73 -13.25 -3.57 -4.91
N LYS A 74 -13.89 -3.05 -3.86
CA LYS A 74 -13.65 -3.53 -2.49
C LYS A 74 -14.14 -4.96 -2.29
N SER A 75 -15.23 -5.35 -2.93
CA SER A 75 -15.92 -6.63 -2.75
C SER A 75 -15.66 -7.65 -3.86
N GLU A 76 -14.80 -7.34 -4.82
CA GLU A 76 -14.48 -8.26 -5.92
C GLU A 76 -13.15 -8.97 -5.63
N PRO A 77 -13.02 -10.25 -6.00
CA PRO A 77 -11.76 -10.96 -5.88
C PRO A 77 -10.75 -10.45 -6.93
N TRP A 78 -9.48 -10.78 -6.70
CA TRP A 78 -8.40 -10.51 -7.64
C TRP A 78 -8.34 -9.05 -8.11
N GLN A 79 -8.33 -8.12 -7.15
CA GLN A 79 -8.09 -6.70 -7.42
C GLN A 79 -6.70 -6.29 -6.94
N HIS A 80 -6.25 -5.11 -7.36
CA HIS A 80 -5.03 -4.47 -6.88
C HIS A 80 -5.21 -3.86 -5.48
N HIS A 81 -5.58 -4.70 -4.50
CA HIS A 81 -5.84 -4.34 -3.10
C HIS A 81 -4.65 -3.65 -2.40
N PHE A 82 -3.45 -3.73 -2.99
CA PHE A 82 -2.26 -3.06 -2.52
C PHE A 82 -2.31 -1.54 -2.58
N ASN A 83 -3.15 -0.94 -3.44
CA ASN A 83 -3.14 0.51 -3.66
C ASN A 83 -3.37 1.31 -2.37
N GLY A 84 -4.31 0.86 -1.51
CA GLY A 84 -4.52 1.48 -0.20
C GLY A 84 -3.30 1.32 0.72
N GLY A 85 -2.74 0.11 0.80
CA GLY A 85 -1.60 -0.20 1.67
C GLY A 85 -0.32 0.56 1.33
N ILE A 86 0.01 0.66 0.03
CA ILE A 86 1.22 1.38 -0.41
C ILE A 86 1.09 2.90 -0.24
N ALA A 87 -0.12 3.45 -0.49
CA ALA A 87 -0.40 4.86 -0.22
C ALA A 87 -0.27 5.16 1.27
N ALA A 88 -0.84 4.30 2.13
CA ALA A 88 -0.72 4.42 3.58
C ALA A 88 0.73 4.34 4.05
N ALA A 89 1.54 3.41 3.51
CA ALA A 89 2.96 3.29 3.85
C ALA A 89 3.73 4.58 3.52
N PHE A 90 3.56 5.12 2.31
CA PHE A 90 4.21 6.37 1.92
C PHE A 90 3.76 7.55 2.80
N LEU A 91 2.46 7.73 3.00
CA LEU A 91 1.92 8.88 3.75
C LEU A 91 2.26 8.81 5.25
N ALA A 92 2.29 7.61 5.83
CA ALA A 92 2.76 7.41 7.19
C ALA A 92 4.26 7.74 7.32
N HIS A 93 5.07 7.37 6.32
CA HIS A 93 6.48 7.73 6.30
C HIS A 93 6.69 9.25 6.15
N LEU A 94 5.87 9.90 5.30
CA LEU A 94 5.87 11.35 5.15
C LEU A 94 5.48 12.04 6.47
N TYR A 95 4.46 11.53 7.17
CA TYR A 95 4.11 12.01 8.51
C TYR A 95 5.28 11.86 9.50
N LEU A 96 5.94 10.71 9.56
CA LEU A 96 7.09 10.50 10.45
C LEU A 96 8.26 11.46 10.14
N ALA A 97 8.41 11.85 8.88
CA ALA A 97 9.44 12.80 8.45
C ALA A 97 9.09 14.27 8.73
N THR A 98 7.80 14.64 8.75
CA THR A 98 7.39 16.07 8.83
C THR A 98 6.62 16.45 10.08
N GLY A 99 5.98 15.49 10.77
CA GLY A 99 5.05 15.72 11.86
C GLY A 99 3.69 16.30 11.46
N GLU A 100 3.41 16.46 10.16
CA GLU A 100 2.19 17.10 9.68
C GLU A 100 0.98 16.12 9.72
N GLY A 101 0.03 16.39 10.62
CA GLY A 101 -1.06 15.45 10.94
C GLY A 101 -2.03 15.14 9.80
N ASN A 102 -2.09 15.97 8.75
CA ASN A 102 -2.89 15.69 7.55
C ASN A 102 -2.38 14.43 6.82
N TRP A 103 -1.05 14.21 6.77
CA TRP A 103 -0.48 12.99 6.17
C TRP A 103 -0.88 11.75 6.94
N LEU A 104 -0.88 11.82 8.27
CA LEU A 104 -1.35 10.71 9.11
C LEU A 104 -2.84 10.42 8.90
N ALA A 105 -3.69 11.47 8.88
CA ALA A 105 -5.13 11.30 8.65
C ALA A 105 -5.42 10.67 7.27
N LEU A 106 -4.70 11.11 6.24
CA LEU A 106 -4.84 10.54 4.90
C LEU A 106 -4.33 9.10 4.82
N ALA A 107 -3.19 8.80 5.47
CA ALA A 107 -2.65 7.44 5.56
C ALA A 107 -3.66 6.46 6.17
N ARG A 108 -4.34 6.87 7.25
CA ARG A 108 -5.40 6.06 7.87
C ARG A 108 -6.54 5.76 6.90
N SER A 109 -6.96 6.76 6.14
CA SER A 109 -8.07 6.61 5.19
C SER A 109 -7.74 5.58 4.09
N TYR A 110 -6.54 5.66 3.50
CA TYR A 110 -6.07 4.67 2.53
C TYR A 110 -5.87 3.28 3.15
N GLN A 111 -5.37 3.20 4.39
CA GLN A 111 -5.18 1.92 5.07
C GLN A 111 -6.51 1.27 5.41
N ASP A 112 -7.48 2.03 5.91
CA ASP A 112 -8.81 1.54 6.25
C ASP A 112 -9.51 0.99 4.99
N PHE A 113 -9.32 1.62 3.81
CA PHE A 113 -9.75 1.04 2.53
C PHE A 113 -9.12 -0.34 2.32
N SER A 114 -7.78 -0.45 2.38
CA SER A 114 -7.05 -1.71 2.15
C SER A 114 -7.48 -2.83 3.10
N MET A 115 -7.54 -2.54 4.41
CA MET A 115 -7.87 -3.49 5.46
C MET A 115 -9.31 -4.01 5.40
N THR A 116 -10.19 -3.32 4.67
CA THR A 116 -11.61 -3.69 4.54
C THR A 116 -11.98 -4.17 3.15
N THR A 117 -10.99 -4.36 2.25
CA THR A 117 -11.21 -5.05 0.98
C THR A 117 -11.38 -6.56 1.15
N ASP A 118 -11.89 -7.22 0.11
CA ASP A 118 -12.25 -8.64 0.08
C ASP A 118 -11.14 -9.56 0.63
N GLU A 119 -11.55 -10.63 1.31
CA GLU A 119 -10.65 -11.61 1.91
C GLU A 119 -9.78 -12.34 0.88
N CYS A 120 -10.20 -12.38 -0.40
CA CYS A 120 -9.37 -12.86 -1.51
C CYS A 120 -8.03 -12.11 -1.63
N GLN A 121 -7.88 -10.92 -1.04
CA GLN A 121 -6.58 -10.26 -0.98
C GLN A 121 -5.49 -11.18 -0.37
N PHE A 122 -5.83 -12.02 0.61
CA PHE A 122 -4.91 -12.99 1.23
C PHE A 122 -4.67 -14.25 0.38
N GLN A 123 -5.34 -14.38 -0.76
CA GLN A 123 -5.04 -15.39 -1.77
C GLN A 123 -4.10 -14.84 -2.86
N SER A 124 -3.67 -13.58 -2.72
CA SER A 124 -2.79 -12.92 -3.67
C SER A 124 -1.54 -12.37 -2.97
N MET A 125 -0.39 -12.59 -3.59
CA MET A 125 0.89 -12.01 -3.21
C MET A 125 0.86 -10.48 -3.13
N GLN A 126 -0.08 -9.86 -3.82
CA GLN A 126 -0.29 -8.43 -3.81
C GLN A 126 -0.74 -7.86 -2.44
N THR A 127 -1.20 -8.67 -1.47
CA THR A 127 -1.56 -8.14 -0.14
C THR A 127 -0.35 -7.60 0.65
N CYS A 128 0.87 -7.93 0.24
CA CYS A 128 2.14 -7.58 0.90
C CYS A 128 2.23 -6.11 1.38
N LYS A 129 1.79 -5.16 0.55
CA LYS A 129 1.90 -3.71 0.80
C LYS A 129 0.93 -3.22 1.89
N SER A 130 -0.15 -3.96 2.16
CA SER A 130 -1.08 -3.65 3.26
C SER A 130 -0.41 -3.83 4.63
N GLY A 131 0.47 -4.81 4.77
CA GLY A 131 1.25 -5.03 6.00
C GLY A 131 2.24 -3.90 6.28
N TRP A 132 2.85 -3.35 5.22
CA TRP A 132 3.78 -2.22 5.35
C TRP A 132 3.07 -0.96 5.84
N GLY A 133 1.93 -0.60 5.24
CA GLY A 133 1.11 0.54 5.64
C GLY A 133 0.64 0.44 7.10
N SER A 134 0.06 -0.70 7.48
CA SER A 134 -0.31 -0.96 8.88
C SER A 134 0.89 -0.88 9.83
N GLY A 135 2.02 -1.50 9.49
CA GLY A 135 3.21 -1.46 10.34
C GLY A 135 3.71 -0.04 10.62
N LEU A 136 3.79 0.82 9.60
CA LEU A 136 4.18 2.23 9.77
C LEU A 136 3.13 3.04 10.53
N LEU A 137 1.84 2.77 10.32
CA LEU A 137 0.78 3.39 11.12
C LEU A 137 0.87 2.97 12.59
N TYR A 138 1.21 1.71 12.89
CA TYR A 138 1.46 1.28 14.26
C TYR A 138 2.67 2.02 14.87
N VAL A 139 3.79 2.15 14.13
CA VAL A 139 4.95 2.95 14.57
C VAL A 139 4.53 4.40 14.89
N ALA A 140 3.71 5.00 14.04
CA ALA A 140 3.30 6.39 14.16
C ALA A 140 2.27 6.65 15.28
N THR A 141 1.46 5.66 15.64
CA THR A 141 0.23 5.87 16.44
C THR A 141 0.12 4.99 17.67
N GLY A 142 0.77 3.82 17.67
CA GLY A 142 0.61 2.80 18.71
C GLY A 142 -0.71 2.03 18.66
N GLU A 143 -1.57 2.24 17.66
CA GLU A 143 -2.89 1.61 17.63
C GLU A 143 -2.84 0.11 17.33
N GLU A 144 -3.46 -0.68 18.21
CA GLU A 144 -3.41 -2.14 18.15
C GLU A 144 -4.04 -2.71 16.88
N LYS A 145 -5.04 -2.04 16.27
CA LYS A 145 -5.65 -2.51 15.02
C LYS A 145 -4.61 -2.66 13.90
N TYR A 146 -3.63 -1.76 13.85
CA TYR A 146 -2.56 -1.79 12.86
C TYR A 146 -1.50 -2.83 13.21
N ARG A 147 -1.19 -3.00 14.50
CA ARG A 147 -0.30 -4.07 14.97
C ARG A 147 -0.87 -5.46 14.66
N ALA A 148 -2.14 -5.67 14.94
CA ALA A 148 -2.84 -6.93 14.66
C ALA A 148 -2.84 -7.24 13.15
N TRP A 149 -3.05 -6.24 12.31
CA TRP A 149 -2.96 -6.41 10.86
C TRP A 149 -1.54 -6.73 10.39
N ALA A 150 -0.52 -6.04 10.92
CA ALA A 150 0.87 -6.33 10.63
C ALA A 150 1.27 -7.75 11.05
N ALA A 151 0.79 -8.22 12.21
CA ALA A 151 1.01 -9.59 12.68
C ALA A 151 0.34 -10.62 11.76
N ARG A 152 -0.93 -10.38 11.37
CA ARG A 152 -1.64 -11.23 10.37
C ARG A 152 -0.85 -11.33 9.06
N MET A 153 -0.28 -10.22 8.60
CA MET A 153 0.55 -10.19 7.40
C MET A 153 1.87 -10.95 7.57
N ALA A 154 2.51 -10.87 8.74
CA ALA A 154 3.71 -11.64 9.04
C ALA A 154 3.44 -13.15 9.02
N ASP A 155 2.34 -13.59 9.65
CA ASP A 155 1.91 -15.00 9.60
C ASP A 155 1.63 -15.45 8.16
N TRP A 156 1.01 -14.58 7.36
CA TRP A 156 0.77 -14.85 5.95
C TRP A 156 2.06 -15.01 5.14
N PHE A 157 3.07 -14.15 5.33
CA PHE A 157 4.35 -14.28 4.62
C PHE A 157 5.03 -15.62 4.94
N VAL A 158 5.09 -15.98 6.22
CA VAL A 158 5.70 -17.25 6.66
C VAL A 158 4.92 -18.44 6.10
N GLY A 159 3.58 -18.39 6.14
CA GLY A 159 2.73 -19.47 5.63
C GLY A 159 2.76 -19.66 4.11
N ASN A 160 3.19 -18.65 3.34
CA ASN A 160 3.26 -18.69 1.88
C ASN A 160 4.70 -18.78 1.34
N GLN A 161 5.70 -18.88 2.22
CA GLN A 161 7.09 -19.09 1.82
C GLN A 161 7.28 -20.54 1.38
N LEU A 162 7.97 -20.76 0.26
CA LEU A 162 8.32 -22.11 -0.20
C LEU A 162 9.50 -22.68 0.61
N ASP A 163 9.70 -24.00 0.52
CA ASP A 163 10.67 -24.75 1.35
C ASP A 163 12.12 -24.27 1.20
N ASP A 164 12.49 -23.71 0.05
CA ASP A 164 13.80 -23.13 -0.25
C ASP A 164 13.90 -21.63 0.08
N GLY A 165 12.83 -21.06 0.66
CA GLY A 165 12.80 -19.70 1.19
C GLY A 165 12.32 -18.63 0.21
N HIS A 166 11.98 -18.97 -1.03
CA HIS A 166 11.47 -18.00 -2.01
C HIS A 166 9.95 -17.86 -1.96
N TRP A 167 9.43 -16.85 -2.65
CA TRP A 167 8.01 -16.69 -2.97
C TRP A 167 7.83 -16.63 -4.48
N GLU A 168 6.64 -16.97 -4.97
CA GLU A 168 6.26 -16.86 -6.37
C GLU A 168 5.06 -15.93 -6.50
N ASP A 169 4.93 -15.21 -7.61
CA ASP A 169 3.75 -14.40 -7.88
C ASP A 169 2.45 -15.22 -7.86
N THR A 170 1.34 -14.54 -7.57
CA THR A 170 0.00 -15.13 -7.63
C THR A 170 -0.25 -15.71 -9.02
N LYS A 171 -0.50 -17.03 -9.11
CA LYS A 171 -0.75 -17.73 -10.38
C LYS A 171 -1.93 -17.18 -11.19
N PHE A 172 -2.86 -16.49 -10.54
CA PHE A 172 -3.94 -15.77 -11.23
C PHE A 172 -3.41 -14.65 -12.15
N TRP A 173 -2.39 -13.90 -11.70
CA TRP A 173 -1.81 -12.78 -12.43
C TRP A 173 -0.61 -13.18 -13.28
N ASN A 174 0.19 -14.12 -12.77
CA ASN A 174 1.36 -14.66 -13.47
C ASN A 174 1.30 -16.19 -13.42
N PRO A 175 0.61 -16.85 -14.37
CA PRO A 175 0.41 -18.30 -14.34
C PRO A 175 1.70 -19.11 -14.40
N GLU A 176 2.72 -18.58 -15.07
CA GLU A 176 4.01 -19.24 -15.30
C GLU A 176 5.15 -18.28 -14.93
N PRO A 177 5.39 -18.03 -13.62
CA PRO A 177 6.42 -17.09 -13.21
C PRO A 177 7.80 -17.59 -13.60
N THR A 178 8.61 -16.68 -14.13
CA THR A 178 9.99 -16.94 -14.51
C THR A 178 10.90 -16.90 -13.28
N LEU A 179 12.14 -17.39 -13.43
CA LEU A 179 13.16 -17.20 -12.39
C LEU A 179 13.38 -15.72 -12.05
N SER A 180 13.29 -14.83 -13.03
CA SER A 180 13.43 -13.39 -12.80
C SER A 180 12.28 -12.85 -11.93
N ASP A 181 11.06 -13.32 -12.16
CA ASP A 181 9.89 -12.93 -11.36
C ASP A 181 10.06 -13.42 -9.92
N ASN A 182 10.46 -14.68 -9.74
CA ASN A 182 10.72 -15.26 -8.42
C ASN A 182 11.81 -14.50 -7.65
N ILE A 183 12.89 -14.09 -8.32
CA ILE A 183 13.94 -13.25 -7.71
C ILE A 183 13.36 -11.90 -7.26
N HIS A 184 12.56 -11.26 -8.12
CA HIS A 184 12.01 -9.94 -7.84
C HIS A 184 11.03 -9.96 -6.66
N VAL A 185 10.03 -10.85 -6.68
CA VAL A 185 9.04 -10.95 -5.60
C VAL A 185 9.69 -11.38 -4.28
N THR A 186 10.68 -12.28 -4.34
CA THR A 186 11.41 -12.70 -3.13
C THR A 186 12.21 -11.55 -2.54
N ALA A 187 12.89 -10.75 -3.36
CA ALA A 187 13.60 -9.57 -2.88
C ALA A 187 12.66 -8.53 -2.25
N GLU A 188 11.50 -8.29 -2.87
CA GLU A 188 10.47 -7.41 -2.30
C GLU A 188 9.95 -7.96 -0.96
N PHE A 189 9.71 -9.27 -0.86
CA PHE A 189 9.10 -9.88 0.31
C PHE A 189 10.05 -9.98 1.49
N VAL A 190 11.34 -10.21 1.25
CA VAL A 190 12.38 -10.11 2.29
C VAL A 190 12.38 -8.70 2.89
N MET A 191 12.25 -7.65 2.06
CA MET A 191 12.14 -6.28 2.54
C MET A 191 10.88 -6.08 3.39
N HIS A 192 9.72 -6.60 2.97
CA HIS A 192 8.49 -6.51 3.76
C HIS A 192 8.59 -7.24 5.10
N VAL A 193 9.13 -8.46 5.13
CA VAL A 193 9.32 -9.24 6.35
C VAL A 193 10.27 -8.53 7.32
N ALA A 194 11.38 -7.97 6.84
CA ALA A 194 12.31 -7.21 7.66
C ALA A 194 11.64 -5.98 8.32
N HIS A 195 10.80 -5.27 7.57
CA HIS A 195 10.00 -4.17 8.11
C HIS A 195 8.99 -4.65 9.16
N LEU A 196 8.23 -5.71 8.87
CA LEU A 196 7.26 -6.28 9.81
C LEU A 196 7.91 -6.71 11.12
N ILE A 197 9.06 -7.38 11.07
CA ILE A 197 9.84 -7.73 12.27
C ILE A 197 10.17 -6.46 13.07
N SER A 198 10.67 -5.42 12.40
CA SER A 198 11.04 -4.16 13.05
C SER A 198 9.85 -3.46 13.70
N PHE A 199 8.69 -3.45 13.04
CA PHE A 199 7.48 -2.83 13.56
C PHE A 199 6.89 -3.59 14.74
N LEU A 200 6.86 -4.93 14.65
CA LEU A 200 6.28 -5.79 15.69
C LEU A 200 7.18 -5.95 16.92
N ALA A 201 8.48 -5.66 16.78
CA ALA A 201 9.42 -5.59 17.90
C ALA A 201 9.19 -4.37 18.81
N LEU A 202 8.46 -3.35 18.35
CA LEU A 202 8.10 -2.22 19.19
C LEU A 202 7.13 -2.68 20.29
N PRO A 203 7.37 -2.28 21.55
CA PRO A 203 6.44 -2.58 22.63
C PRO A 203 5.07 -1.99 22.30
N ALA A 204 4.00 -2.67 22.69
CA ALA A 204 2.69 -2.03 22.77
C ALA A 204 2.86 -0.73 23.55
N PRO A 205 2.23 0.39 23.13
CA PRO A 205 2.27 1.60 23.91
C PRO A 205 1.92 1.24 25.34
N ALA A 206 2.81 1.56 26.29
CA ALA A 206 2.44 1.47 27.68
C ALA A 206 1.14 2.26 27.81
N ASP A 207 0.09 1.65 28.39
CA ASP A 207 -1.19 2.31 28.67
C ASP A 207 -0.85 3.74 29.08
N ALA A 208 -1.06 4.68 28.17
CA ALA A 208 -0.82 6.09 28.42
C ALA A 208 -1.92 6.41 29.42
N GLY A 209 -1.57 6.26 30.70
CA GLY A 209 -2.55 6.25 31.76
C GLY A 209 -3.33 7.54 31.73
N ARG A 210 -4.64 7.41 31.49
CA ARG A 210 -5.71 8.40 31.64
C ARG A 210 -5.92 9.37 30.47
#